data_AF-A0A960G9G4-F1
#
_entry.id   AF-A0A960G9G4-F1
#
_cell.length_a   1.000
_cell.length_b   1.000
_cell.length_c   1.000
_cell.angle_alpha   90.00
_cell.angle_beta   90.00
_cell.angle_gamma   90.00
#
_symmetry.space_group_name_H-M   'P 1'
#
loop_
_entity.id
_entity.type
_entity.pdbx_description
1 polymer ?
#
loop_
_entity_poly.entity_id
_entity_poly.type
_entity_poly.pdbx_seq_one_letter_code
_entity_poly.pdbx_strand_id
1 'polypeptide(L)'
;MTTISPEVVRKVVAEVVREVVSRSAAPAASDGIFADMDSAITAADLAWRRYLDCSMKDRARFVRVIREVSLVPEHLEYMARCAVEETGMGNVPDKIAKNRAAAELTPGTEDLTTEAWS
;
A
#
# COMPACT_ATOMS: atom_id res chain seq x y z
N MET A 1 39.51 32.93 24.55
CA MET A 1 39.32 31.57 24.01
C MET A 1 38.02 31.03 24.58
N THR A 2 36.93 31.06 23.81
CA THR A 2 35.61 30.63 24.28
C THR A 2 35.60 29.10 24.38
N THR A 3 35.73 28.57 25.59
CA THR A 3 35.67 27.13 25.85
C THR A 3 34.23 26.68 25.68
N ILE A 4 33.94 25.95 24.60
CA ILE A 4 32.63 25.32 24.40
C ILE A 4 32.43 24.31 25.53
N SER A 5 31.30 24.41 26.24
CA SER A 5 31.00 23.53 27.36
C SER A 5 30.84 22.07 26.88
N PRO A 6 31.49 21.09 27.54
CA PRO A 6 31.34 19.66 27.23
C PRO A 6 29.90 19.17 27.25
N GLU A 7 29.03 19.78 28.04
CA GLU A 7 27.60 19.45 28.10
C GLU A 7 26.87 19.83 26.81
N VAL A 8 27.25 20.96 26.20
CA VAL A 8 26.68 21.41 24.93
C VAL A 8 27.08 20.45 23.82
N VAL A 9 28.34 20.04 23.78
CA VAL A 9 28.81 19.04 22.80
C VAL A 9 28.05 17.72 22.97
N ARG A 10 27.88 17.24 24.20
CA ARG A 10 27.17 15.98 24.46
C ARG A 10 25.70 16.05 24.05
N LYS A 11 25.05 17.19 24.28
CA LYS A 11 23.65 17.43 23.89
C LYS A 11 23.49 17.47 22.37
N VAL A 12 24.38 18.18 21.67
CA VAL A 12 24.40 18.25 20.20
C VAL A 12 24.68 16.87 19.59
N VAL A 13 25.65 16.13 20.12
CA VAL A 13 25.94 14.76 19.62
C VAL A 13 24.76 13.84 19.85
N ALA A 14 24.10 13.90 21.01
CA ALA A 14 22.91 13.08 21.29
C ALA A 14 21.73 13.43 20.38
N GLU A 15 21.59 14.69 19.98
CA GLU A 15 20.55 15.16 19.06
C GLU A 15 20.85 14.71 17.62
N VAL A 16 22.08 14.88 17.15
CA VAL A 16 22.53 14.41 15.82
C VAL A 16 22.44 12.90 15.70
N VAL A 17 22.86 12.13 16.71
CA VAL A 17 22.74 10.66 16.68
C VAL A 17 21.27 10.25 16.59
N ARG A 18 20.36 10.93 17.29
CA ARG A 18 18.93 10.63 17.25
C ARG A 18 18.35 10.93 15.87
N GLU A 19 18.76 12.04 15.25
CA GLU A 19 18.33 12.44 13.92
C GLU A 19 18.86 11.51 12.82
N VAL A 20 20.11 11.04 12.96
CA VAL A 20 20.70 10.04 12.06
C VAL A 20 19.99 8.70 12.22
N VAL A 21 19.72 8.24 13.44
CA VAL A 21 18.98 7.00 13.69
C VAL A 21 17.54 7.08 13.17
N SER A 22 16.85 8.23 13.31
CA SER A 22 15.51 8.41 12.73
C SER A 22 15.51 8.46 11.21
N ARG A 23 16.60 8.93 10.58
CA ARG A 23 16.78 8.92 9.12
C ARG A 23 17.25 7.56 8.58
N SER A 24 17.89 6.75 9.42
CA SER A 24 18.31 5.37 9.12
C SER A 24 17.25 4.32 9.44
N ALA A 25 16.17 4.69 10.15
CA ALA A 25 14.99 3.88 10.23
C ALA A 25 14.40 3.80 8.80
N ALA A 26 14.61 2.67 8.13
CA ALA A 26 13.84 2.33 6.94
C ALA A 26 12.36 2.57 7.27
N PRO A 27 11.57 3.16 6.36
CA PRO A 27 10.15 3.37 6.61
C PRO A 27 9.60 2.04 7.11
N ALA A 28 9.02 2.07 8.32
CA ALA A 28 8.40 0.88 8.89
C ALA A 28 7.45 0.34 7.82
N ALA A 29 7.69 -0.89 7.38
CA ALA A 29 6.83 -1.59 6.42
C ALA A 29 5.40 -1.56 6.95
N SER A 30 4.60 -0.61 6.50
CA SER A 30 3.18 -0.50 6.82
C SER A 30 2.43 -0.39 5.50
N ASP A 31 1.26 -1.04 5.47
CA ASP A 31 0.37 -1.15 4.30
C ASP A 31 0.83 -2.12 3.20
N GLY A 32 1.62 -3.14 3.55
CA GLY A 32 1.93 -4.25 2.64
C GLY A 32 3.13 -4.02 1.72
N ILE A 33 3.89 -2.95 1.93
CA ILE A 33 5.16 -2.69 1.24
C ILE A 33 6.31 -3.21 2.12
N PHE A 34 7.18 -4.06 1.55
CA PHE A 34 8.31 -4.69 2.24
C PHE A 34 9.64 -4.31 1.60
N ALA A 35 10.73 -4.41 2.36
CA ALA A 35 12.07 -4.06 1.90
C ALA A 35 12.64 -5.04 0.86
N ASP A 36 12.21 -6.30 0.92
CA ASP A 36 12.66 -7.38 0.05
C ASP A 36 11.52 -8.35 -0.29
N MET A 37 11.77 -9.19 -1.29
CA MET A 37 10.78 -10.12 -1.83
C MET A 37 10.43 -11.26 -0.86
N ASP A 38 11.42 -11.82 -0.16
CA ASP A 38 11.21 -12.97 0.73
C ASP A 38 10.33 -12.56 1.92
N SER A 39 10.54 -11.36 2.45
CA SER A 39 9.69 -10.72 3.46
C SER A 39 8.25 -10.55 2.98
N ALA A 40 8.06 -10.08 1.74
CA ALA A 40 6.72 -9.92 1.15
C ALA A 40 6.00 -11.26 0.98
N ILE A 41 6.70 -12.29 0.49
CA ILE A 41 6.15 -13.65 0.29
C ILE A 41 5.73 -14.24 1.63
N THR A 42 6.59 -14.15 2.64
CA THR A 42 6.31 -14.69 3.97
C THR A 42 5.08 -14.03 4.60
N ALA A 43 4.96 -12.70 4.47
CA ALA A 43 3.80 -11.97 4.95
C ALA A 43 2.51 -12.33 4.19
N ALA A 44 2.59 -12.49 2.86
CA ALA A 44 1.46 -12.88 2.03
C ALA A 44 0.96 -14.30 2.34
N ASP A 45 1.86 -15.29 2.54
CA ASP A 45 1.47 -16.65 2.93
C ASP A 45 0.75 -16.66 4.29
N LEU A 46 1.26 -15.91 5.27
CA LEU A 46 0.62 -15.78 6.57
C LEU A 46 -0.78 -15.13 6.45
N ALA A 47 -0.91 -14.07 5.67
CA ALA A 47 -2.20 -13.40 5.45
C ALA A 47 -3.19 -14.33 4.72
N TRP A 48 -2.73 -15.07 3.71
CA TRP A 48 -3.53 -16.05 2.97
C TRP A 48 -4.07 -17.15 3.88
N ARG A 49 -3.23 -17.75 4.73
CA ARG A 49 -3.67 -18.77 5.69
C ARG A 49 -4.78 -18.26 6.61
N ARG A 50 -4.66 -17.02 7.11
CA ARG A 50 -5.72 -16.39 7.92
C ARG A 50 -6.97 -16.06 7.10
N TYR A 51 -6.79 -15.73 5.82
CA TYR A 51 -7.88 -15.44 4.90
C TYR A 51 -8.72 -16.68 4.57
N LEU A 52 -8.14 -17.89 4.60
CA LEU A 52 -8.89 -19.13 4.43
C LEU A 52 -9.99 -19.31 5.48
N ASP A 53 -9.74 -18.84 6.71
CA ASP A 53 -10.70 -18.90 7.82
C ASP A 53 -11.81 -17.81 7.72
N CYS A 54 -11.68 -16.86 6.78
CA CYS A 54 -12.67 -15.80 6.58
C CYS A 54 -13.90 -16.30 5.80
N SER A 55 -15.08 -15.93 6.29
CA SER A 55 -16.37 -16.24 5.66
C SER A 55 -16.54 -15.54 4.31
N MET A 56 -17.41 -16.05 3.43
CA MET A 56 -17.75 -15.37 2.16
C MET A 56 -18.25 -13.92 2.38
N LYS A 57 -18.93 -13.66 3.51
CA LYS A 57 -19.35 -12.30 3.89
C LYS A 57 -18.16 -11.38 4.18
N ASP A 58 -17.11 -11.89 4.82
CA ASP A 58 -15.88 -11.14 5.05
C ASP A 58 -15.14 -10.86 3.75
N ARG A 59 -15.05 -11.87 2.86
CA ARG A 59 -14.45 -11.71 1.52
C ARG A 59 -15.17 -10.64 0.72
N ALA A 60 -16.50 -10.68 0.70
CA ALA A 60 -17.34 -9.66 0.05
C ALA A 60 -17.12 -8.26 0.66
N ARG A 61 -16.94 -8.17 1.99
CA ARG A 61 -16.61 -6.91 2.67
C ARG A 61 -15.24 -6.38 2.24
N PHE A 62 -14.21 -7.21 2.13
CA PHE A 62 -12.89 -6.77 1.69
C PHE A 62 -12.92 -6.28 0.24
N VAL A 63 -13.56 -7.02 -0.67
CA VAL A 63 -13.76 -6.61 -2.06
C VAL A 63 -14.46 -5.26 -2.13
N ARG A 64 -15.54 -5.06 -1.34
CA ARG A 64 -16.25 -3.79 -1.29
C ARG A 64 -15.35 -2.63 -0.87
N VAL A 65 -14.57 -2.80 0.19
CA VAL A 65 -13.64 -1.75 0.67
C VAL A 65 -12.60 -1.40 -0.39
N ILE A 66 -12.04 -2.39 -1.10
CA ILE A 66 -11.09 -2.14 -2.19
C ILE A 66 -11.74 -1.27 -3.27
N ARG A 67 -12.98 -1.57 -3.67
CA ARG A 67 -13.73 -0.75 -4.65
C ARG A 67 -14.00 0.65 -4.15
N GLU A 68 -14.49 0.79 -2.92
CA GLU A 68 -14.79 2.08 -2.29
C GLU A 68 -13.55 2.97 -2.29
N VAL A 69 -12.40 2.45 -1.86
CA VAL A 69 -11.12 3.19 -1.86
C VAL A 69 -10.66 3.52 -3.28
N SER A 70 -10.80 2.58 -4.22
CA SER A 70 -10.37 2.76 -5.61
C SER A 70 -11.22 3.79 -6.37
N LEU A 71 -12.49 3.97 -5.98
CA LEU A 71 -13.44 4.88 -6.63
C LEU A 71 -13.43 6.30 -6.08
N VAL A 72 -12.66 6.55 -5.00
CA VAL A 72 -12.38 7.90 -4.51
C VAL A 72 -11.81 8.74 -5.67
N PRO A 73 -12.44 9.87 -6.05
CA PRO A 73 -12.01 10.67 -7.20
C PRO A 73 -10.53 11.05 -7.16
N GLU A 74 -10.03 11.43 -5.98
CA GLU A 74 -8.65 11.82 -5.74
C GLU A 74 -7.67 10.65 -6.01
N HIS A 75 -8.05 9.42 -5.66
CA HIS A 75 -7.24 8.24 -5.92
C HIS A 75 -7.24 7.86 -7.41
N LEU A 76 -8.39 7.95 -8.08
CA LEU A 76 -8.48 7.71 -9.53
C LEU A 76 -7.58 8.66 -10.32
N GLU A 77 -7.64 9.95 -9.99
CA GLU A 77 -6.79 10.97 -10.61
C GLU A 77 -5.31 10.76 -10.28
N TYR A 78 -4.99 10.47 -9.03
CA TYR A 78 -3.63 10.20 -8.59
C TYR A 78 -3.02 9.01 -9.34
N MET A 79 -3.68 7.85 -9.34
CA MET A 79 -3.21 6.65 -10.03
C MET A 79 -3.04 6.87 -11.54
N ALA A 80 -3.99 7.57 -12.17
CA ALA A 80 -3.93 7.86 -13.60
C ALA A 80 -2.77 8.79 -13.96
N ARG A 81 -2.56 9.87 -13.18
CA ARG A 81 -1.47 10.82 -13.38
C ARG A 81 -0.11 10.15 -13.17
N CYS A 82 0.10 9.47 -12.04
CA CYS A 82 1.37 8.79 -11.75
C CYS A 82 1.73 7.78 -12.85
N ALA A 83 0.76 7.01 -13.33
CA ALA A 83 1.01 6.04 -14.40
C ALA A 83 1.42 6.69 -15.73
N VAL A 84 0.88 7.86 -16.09
CA VAL A 84 1.32 8.59 -17.31
C VAL A 84 2.71 9.19 -17.08
N GLU A 85 2.94 9.82 -15.94
CA GLU A 85 4.22 10.47 -15.61
C GLU A 85 5.38 9.48 -15.54
N GLU A 86 5.17 8.31 -14.94
CA GLU A 86 6.20 7.27 -14.78
C GLU A 86 6.51 6.56 -16.10
N THR A 87 5.48 6.23 -16.89
CA THR A 87 5.64 5.37 -18.08
C THR A 87 5.74 6.14 -19.40
N GLY A 88 5.27 7.39 -19.44
CA GLY A 88 5.11 8.17 -20.66
C GLY A 88 4.02 7.68 -21.62
N MET A 89 3.18 6.72 -21.21
CA MET A 89 2.22 6.04 -22.10
C MET A 89 0.75 6.33 -21.78
N GLY A 90 -0.02 6.67 -22.83
CA GLY A 90 -1.46 6.95 -22.75
C GLY A 90 -1.75 8.37 -22.26
N ASN A 91 -2.98 8.59 -21.79
CA ASN A 91 -3.42 9.87 -21.25
C ASN A 91 -4.21 9.69 -19.94
N VAL A 92 -4.34 10.77 -19.16
CA VAL A 92 -4.96 10.74 -17.83
C VAL A 92 -6.46 10.42 -17.88
N PRO A 93 -7.29 11.08 -18.73
CA PRO A 93 -8.73 10.79 -18.79
C PRO A 93 -9.05 9.31 -19.08
N ASP A 94 -8.36 8.70 -20.04
CA ASP A 94 -8.59 7.30 -20.39
C ASP A 94 -8.15 6.36 -19.26
N LYS A 95 -7.06 6.68 -18.56
CA LYS A 95 -6.63 5.90 -17.39
C LYS A 95 -7.60 6.03 -16.21
N ILE A 96 -8.20 7.21 -15.99
CA ILE A 96 -9.28 7.38 -15.00
C ILE A 96 -10.46 6.47 -15.36
N ALA A 97 -10.91 6.50 -16.61
CA ALA A 97 -12.00 5.65 -17.09
C ALA A 97 -11.69 4.15 -16.91
N LYS A 98 -10.45 3.74 -17.23
CA LYS A 98 -10.00 2.34 -17.04
C LYS A 98 -9.95 1.94 -15.57
N ASN A 99 -9.41 2.78 -14.69
CA ASN A 99 -9.32 2.49 -13.25
C ASN A 99 -10.73 2.39 -12.63
N ARG A 100 -11.64 3.29 -13.02
CA ARG A 100 -13.05 3.22 -12.64
C ARG A 100 -13.70 1.93 -13.11
N ALA A 101 -13.52 1.58 -14.39
CA ALA A 101 -14.08 0.36 -14.95
C ALA A 101 -13.55 -0.91 -14.23
N ALA A 102 -12.27 -0.96 -13.87
CA ALA A 102 -11.73 -2.06 -13.07
C ALA A 102 -12.40 -2.15 -11.69
N ALA A 103 -12.60 -1.02 -11.01
CA ALA A 103 -13.24 -1.01 -9.70
C ALA A 103 -14.75 -1.30 -9.75
N GLU A 104 -15.46 -0.93 -10.82
CA GLU A 104 -16.92 -1.12 -10.95
C GLU A 104 -17.29 -2.46 -11.59
N LEU A 105 -16.52 -2.93 -12.58
CA LEU A 105 -16.94 -4.02 -13.48
C LEU A 105 -16.21 -5.34 -13.26
N THR A 106 -15.10 -5.38 -12.53
CA THR A 106 -14.49 -6.67 -12.15
C THR A 106 -15.48 -7.44 -11.28
N PRO A 107 -15.79 -8.71 -11.55
CA PRO A 107 -16.65 -9.52 -10.68
C PRO A 107 -16.06 -9.70 -9.27
N GLY A 108 -16.92 -9.78 -8.26
CA GLY A 108 -16.57 -10.05 -6.86
C GLY A 108 -16.79 -11.50 -6.45
N THR A 109 -17.26 -11.72 -5.23
CA THR A 109 -17.55 -13.07 -4.71
C THR A 109 -18.72 -13.76 -5.40
N GLU A 110 -19.57 -13.00 -6.08
CA GLU A 110 -20.68 -13.51 -6.88
C GLU A 110 -20.24 -14.35 -8.08
N ASP A 111 -18.99 -14.22 -8.52
CA ASP A 111 -18.40 -15.03 -9.60
C ASP A 111 -18.05 -16.46 -9.13
N LEU A 112 -18.05 -16.70 -7.82
CA LEU A 112 -17.73 -17.99 -7.21
C LEU A 112 -19.01 -18.82 -6.95
N THR A 113 -19.87 -18.94 -7.97
CA THR A 113 -21.05 -19.79 -7.89
C THR A 113 -20.64 -21.27 -7.91
N THR A 114 -21.33 -22.08 -7.11
CA THR A 114 -21.14 -23.53 -7.11
C THR A 114 -22.19 -24.16 -8.02
N GLU A 115 -21.82 -24.42 -9.27
CA GLU A 115 -22.65 -25.16 -10.21
C GLU A 115 -22.04 -26.52 -10.51
N ALA A 116 -22.87 -27.56 -10.54
CA ALA A 116 -22.49 -28.91 -10.93
C ALA A 116 -23.32 -29.32 -12.16
N TRP A 117 -22.63 -29.78 -13.20
CA TRP A 117 -23.24 -30.25 -14.45
C TRP A 117 -23.15 -31.77 -14.47
N SER A 118 -24.27 -32.43 -14.76
CA SER A 118 -24.40 -33.90 -14.87
C SER A 118 -24.60 -34.35 -16.30
#